data_AF-A0A5M9TRV8-F1
#
_entry.id   AF-A0A5M9TRV8-F1
#
_cell.length_a   1.000
_cell.length_b   1.000
_cell.length_c   1.000
_cell.angle_alpha   90.00
_cell.angle_beta   90.00
_cell.angle_gamma   90.00
#
_symmetry.space_group_name_H-M   'P 1'
#
loop_
_entity.id
_entity.type
_entity.pdbx_description
1 polymer ?
#
loop_
_entity_poly.entity_id
_entity_poly.type
_entity_poly.pdbx_seq_one_letter_code
_entity_poly.pdbx_strand_id
1 'polypeptide(L)'
;MEFKFGNAALLLPPLHITIIAIIILFFLVRWSKQLETRRFTVFFYFLISTFITPIYSQSTTKGVFELWIPAGFIVVFLYLIRSERNHPSKMKASILGFSIALYQLILQYIG
;
A
#
# COMPACT_ATOMS: atom_id res chain seq x y z
N MET A 1 4.77 9.87 19.75
CA MET A 1 4.71 9.98 21.23
C MET A 1 5.45 8.79 21.79
N GLU A 2 6.33 8.99 22.77
CA GLU A 2 7.08 7.91 23.40
C GLU A 2 6.39 7.49 24.71
N PHE A 3 5.96 6.24 24.79
CA PHE A 3 5.50 5.64 26.04
C PHE A 3 6.60 4.77 26.62
N LYS A 4 7.20 5.19 27.73
CA LYS A 4 8.23 4.43 28.44
C LYS A 4 7.57 3.49 29.45
N PHE A 5 7.84 2.20 29.33
CA PHE A 5 7.48 1.15 30.30
C PHE A 5 8.78 0.51 30.82
N GLY A 6 9.30 1.02 31.93
CA GLY A 6 10.61 0.60 32.44
C GLY A 6 11.72 0.85 31.42
N ASN A 7 12.44 -0.20 31.01
CA ASN A 7 13.50 -0.14 30.00
C ASN A 7 12.99 -0.28 28.54
N ALA A 8 11.69 -0.45 28.32
CA ALA A 8 11.12 -0.53 26.97
C ALA A 8 10.41 0.79 26.60
N ALA A 9 10.62 1.26 25.37
CA ALA A 9 9.91 2.42 24.83
C ALA A 9 9.05 2.01 23.63
N LEU A 10 7.74 2.27 23.72
CA LEU A 10 6.83 2.17 22.58
C LEU A 10 6.78 3.52 21.86
N LEU A 11 7.38 3.54 20.67
CA LEU A 11 7.32 4.67 19.74
C LEU A 11 6.05 4.53 18.89
N LEU A 12 5.00 5.24 19.27
CA LEU A 12 3.80 5.31 18.45
C LEU A 12 4.03 6.21 17.24
N PRO A 13 3.56 5.80 16.04
CA PRO A 13 3.54 6.67 14.88
C PRO A 13 2.84 7.99 15.18
N PRO A 14 3.15 9.06 14.43
CA PRO A 14 2.39 10.30 14.48
C PRO A 14 0.88 10.05 14.38
N LEU A 15 0.10 10.80 15.16
CA LEU A 15 -1.34 10.59 15.32
C LEU A 15 -2.10 10.60 13.99
N HIS A 16 -1.69 11.45 13.04
CA HIS A 16 -2.27 11.50 11.70
C HIS A 16 -2.05 10.19 10.91
N ILE A 17 -0.87 9.56 11.01
CA ILE A 17 -0.59 8.26 10.37
C ILE A 17 -1.48 7.19 10.98
N THR A 18 -1.62 7.18 12.31
CA THR A 18 -2.48 6.23 13.01
C THR A 18 -3.95 6.37 12.59
N ILE A 19 -4.47 7.60 12.46
CA ILE A 19 -5.85 7.84 11.97
C ILE A 19 -6.03 7.29 10.55
N ILE A 20 -5.09 7.59 9.64
CA ILE A 20 -5.16 7.12 8.26
C ILE A 20 -5.14 5.57 8.21
N ALA A 21 -4.28 4.93 9.01
CA ALA A 21 -4.23 3.48 9.10
C ALA A 21 -5.55 2.87 9.58
N ILE A 22 -6.20 3.48 10.59
CA ILE A 22 -7.52 3.04 11.08
C ILE A 22 -8.58 3.17 9.96
N ILE A 23 -8.58 4.28 9.21
CA ILE A 23 -9.50 4.49 8.09
C ILE A 23 -9.30 3.43 7.00
N ILE A 24 -8.05 3.14 6.64
CA ILE A 24 -7.71 2.09 5.67
C ILE A 24 -8.23 0.73 6.16
N LEU A 25 -7.93 0.36 7.41
CA LEU A 25 -8.40 -0.91 7.99
C LEU A 25 -9.92 -1.00 8.00
N PHE A 26 -10.62 0.09 8.35
CA PHE A 26 -12.08 0.14 8.31
C PHE A 26 -12.63 -0.17 6.91
N PHE A 27 -12.07 0.46 5.86
CA PHE A 27 -12.47 0.18 4.48
C PHE A 27 -12.19 -1.26 4.07
N LEU A 28 -11.01 -1.80 4.40
CA LEU A 28 -10.63 -3.18 4.07
C LEU A 28 -11.55 -4.19 4.75
N VAL A 29 -11.86 -4.00 6.04
CA VAL A 29 -12.81 -4.85 6.77
C VAL A 29 -14.20 -4.77 6.13
N ARG A 30 -14.68 -3.56 5.82
CA ARG A 30 -16.00 -3.38 5.18
C ARG A 30 -16.06 -4.08 3.83
N TRP A 31 -15.04 -3.94 2.98
CA TRP A 31 -14.99 -4.56 1.66
C TRP A 31 -14.78 -6.08 1.71
N SER A 32 -14.04 -6.58 2.71
CA SER A 32 -13.87 -8.03 2.92
C SER A 32 -15.20 -8.73 3.19
N LYS A 33 -16.11 -8.09 3.92
CA LYS A 33 -17.45 -8.63 4.24
C LYS A 33 -18.37 -8.72 3.02
N GLN A 34 -18.08 -7.99 1.95
CA GLN A 34 -18.87 -8.02 0.70
C GLN A 34 -18.58 -9.27 -0.15
N LEU A 35 -17.51 -10.00 0.15
CA LEU A 35 -17.20 -11.24 -0.54
C LEU A 35 -17.86 -12.43 0.17
N GLU A 36 -18.61 -13.22 -0.60
CA GLU A 36 -19.22 -14.46 -0.11
C GLU A 36 -18.17 -15.50 0.27
N THR A 37 -17.08 -15.58 -0.51
CA THR A 37 -15.95 -16.49 -0.26
C THR A 37 -14.61 -15.76 -0.30
N ARG A 38 -13.61 -16.29 0.42
CA ARG A 38 -12.22 -15.76 0.44
C ARG A 38 -12.11 -14.29 0.85
N ARG A 39 -12.80 -13.88 1.92
CA ARG A 39 -12.84 -12.50 2.45
C ARG A 39 -11.46 -11.86 2.66
N PHE A 40 -10.48 -12.65 3.09
CA PHE A 40 -9.11 -12.19 3.31
C PHE A 40 -8.37 -11.78 2.04
N THR A 41 -8.84 -12.17 0.85
CA THR A 41 -8.17 -11.83 -0.42
C THR A 41 -8.13 -10.33 -0.69
N VAL A 42 -9.09 -9.56 -0.19
CA VAL A 42 -9.10 -8.08 -0.28
C VAL A 42 -7.83 -7.48 0.31
N PHE A 43 -7.38 -8.01 1.44
CA PHE A 43 -6.16 -7.54 2.09
C PHE A 43 -4.92 -7.82 1.26
N PHE A 44 -4.85 -8.98 0.58
CA PHE A 44 -3.74 -9.29 -0.32
C PHE A 44 -3.73 -8.38 -1.56
N TYR A 45 -4.89 -8.11 -2.17
CA TYR A 45 -4.94 -7.15 -3.29
C TYR A 45 -4.49 -5.75 -2.86
N PHE A 46 -4.87 -5.30 -1.65
CA PHE A 46 -4.36 -4.05 -1.10
C PHE A 46 -2.85 -4.08 -0.87
N LEU A 47 -2.36 -5.10 -0.16
CA LEU A 47 -0.96 -5.20 0.26
C LEU A 47 0.00 -5.34 -0.94
N ILE A 48 -0.37 -6.15 -1.93
CA ILE A 48 0.43 -6.27 -3.15
C ILE A 48 0.42 -4.92 -3.88
N SER A 49 -0.73 -4.25 -3.98
CA SER A 49 -0.82 -2.96 -4.65
C SER A 49 -0.06 -1.81 -3.99
N THR A 50 0.38 -1.95 -2.72
CA THR A 50 1.23 -0.93 -2.07
C THR A 50 2.70 -1.04 -2.48
N PHE A 51 3.10 -2.10 -3.18
CA PHE A 51 4.50 -2.38 -3.51
C PHE A 51 5.02 -1.48 -4.65
N ILE A 52 6.13 -0.82 -4.37
CA ILE A 52 6.94 -0.05 -5.33
C ILE A 52 8.31 -0.70 -5.49
N THR A 53 8.91 -0.57 -6.67
CA THR A 53 10.25 -1.12 -6.97
C THR A 53 10.99 -0.22 -7.95
N PRO A 54 12.33 -0.12 -7.89
CA PRO A 54 13.12 0.54 -8.91
C PRO A 54 13.12 -0.33 -10.18
N ILE A 55 13.02 0.31 -11.34
CA ILE A 55 13.15 -0.34 -12.66
C ILE A 55 14.36 0.16 -13.44
N TYR A 56 14.98 1.24 -12.97
CA TYR A 56 16.18 1.82 -13.54
C TYR A 56 17.01 2.41 -12.42
N SER A 57 18.32 2.22 -12.50
CA SER A 57 19.28 2.79 -11.57
C SER A 57 20.48 3.29 -12.36
N GLN A 58 20.93 4.51 -12.07
CA GLN A 58 22.08 5.12 -12.71
C GLN A 58 22.93 5.86 -11.68
N SER A 59 24.21 5.50 -11.62
CA SER A 59 25.20 6.26 -10.86
C SER A 59 25.53 7.55 -11.59
N THR A 60 25.40 8.66 -10.89
CA THR A 60 25.76 10.00 -11.35
C THR A 60 26.86 10.56 -10.45
N THR A 61 27.50 11.65 -10.89
CA THR A 61 28.49 12.37 -10.07
C THR A 61 27.92 12.94 -8.78
N LYS A 62 26.59 13.06 -8.65
CA LYS A 62 25.90 13.59 -7.47
C LYS A 62 25.29 12.49 -6.57
N GLY A 63 25.39 11.22 -6.95
CA GLY A 63 24.77 10.09 -6.25
C GLY A 63 24.07 9.12 -7.21
N VAL A 64 23.31 8.18 -6.65
CA VAL A 64 22.56 7.18 -7.43
C VAL A 64 21.14 7.69 -7.67
N PHE A 65 20.74 7.77 -8.94
CA PHE A 65 19.34 8.03 -9.32
C PHE A 65 18.64 6.71 -9.58
N GLU A 66 17.44 6.54 -9.01
CA GLU A 66 16.59 5.37 -9.24
C GLU A 66 15.19 5.79 -9.69
N LEU A 67 14.70 5.17 -10.76
CA LEU A 67 13.31 5.34 -11.20
C LEU A 67 12.46 4.22 -10.60
N TRP A 68 11.67 4.57 -9.60
CA TRP A 68 10.69 3.71 -8.93
C TRP A 68 9.32 3.75 -9.60
N ILE A 69 8.66 2.60 -9.67
CA ILE A 69 7.27 2.46 -10.17
C ILE A 69 6.41 1.66 -9.19
N PRO A 70 5.07 1.82 -9.23
CA PRO A 70 4.12 1.07 -8.42
C PRO A 70 3.80 -0.29 -9.06
N ALA A 71 4.82 -1.16 -9.18
CA ALA A 71 4.72 -2.43 -9.88
C ALA A 71 3.63 -3.36 -9.32
N GLY A 72 3.45 -3.36 -7.99
CA GLY A 72 2.44 -4.20 -7.35
C GLY A 72 1.02 -3.88 -7.83
N PHE A 73 0.68 -2.59 -7.92
CA PHE A 73 -0.62 -2.18 -8.45
C PHE A 73 -0.77 -2.56 -9.92
N ILE A 74 0.25 -2.33 -10.75
CA ILE A 74 0.22 -2.64 -12.18
C ILE A 74 -0.11 -4.13 -12.40
N VAL A 75 0.58 -5.01 -11.69
CA VAL A 75 0.36 -6.47 -11.76
C VAL A 75 -1.07 -6.84 -11.34
N VAL A 76 -1.53 -6.33 -10.19
CA VAL A 76 -2.87 -6.60 -9.69
C VAL A 76 -3.95 -6.05 -10.64
N PHE A 77 -3.76 -4.85 -11.16
CA PHE A 77 -4.70 -4.19 -12.06
C PHE A 77 -4.89 -4.98 -13.35
N LEU A 78 -3.78 -5.40 -13.99
CA LEU A 78 -3.82 -6.23 -15.18
C LEU A 78 -4.49 -7.59 -14.92
N TYR A 79 -4.18 -8.21 -13.78
CA TYR A 79 -4.82 -9.46 -13.36
C TYR A 79 -6.34 -9.30 -13.18
N LEU A 80 -6.79 -8.23 -12.50
CA LEU A 80 -8.20 -8.00 -12.21
C LEU A 80 -9.02 -7.62 -13.44
N ILE A 81 -8.45 -6.91 -14.43
CA ILE A 81 -9.13 -6.60 -15.69
C ILE A 81 -9.33 -7.85 -16.54
N ARG A 82 -8.36 -8.76 -16.54
CA ARG A 82 -8.46 -10.02 -17.31
C ARG A 82 -9.31 -11.09 -16.64
N SER A 83 -9.73 -10.86 -15.40
CA SER A 83 -10.50 -11.82 -14.61
C SER A 83 -12.00 -11.66 -14.85
N GLU A 84 -12.62 -12.64 -15.50
CA GLU A 84 -14.08 -12.66 -15.74
C GLU A 84 -14.92 -12.68 -14.44
N ARG A 85 -14.31 -13.11 -13.33
CA ARG A 85 -14.94 -13.18 -11.99
C ARG A 85 -14.36 -12.13 -11.03
N ASN A 86 -14.13 -10.92 -11.54
CA ASN A 86 -13.68 -9.82 -10.72
C ASN A 86 -14.82 -9.28 -9.83
N HIS A 87 -14.57 -9.20 -8.52
CA HIS A 87 -15.51 -8.59 -7.59
C HIS A 87 -15.08 -7.14 -7.34
N PRO A 88 -15.97 -6.14 -7.40
CA PRO A 88 -15.61 -4.72 -7.29
C PRO A 88 -14.77 -4.38 -6.05
N SER A 89 -14.98 -5.09 -4.93
CA SER A 89 -14.19 -4.92 -3.69
C SER A 89 -12.69 -5.18 -3.86
N LYS A 90 -12.29 -6.09 -4.77
CA LYS A 90 -10.88 -6.38 -5.06
C LYS A 90 -10.22 -5.18 -5.74
N MET A 91 -10.91 -4.58 -6.72
CA MET A 91 -10.44 -3.38 -7.41
C MET A 91 -10.36 -2.17 -6.46
N LYS A 92 -11.39 -1.97 -5.61
CA LYS A 92 -11.38 -0.89 -4.60
C LYS A 92 -10.18 -0.99 -3.65
N ALA A 93 -9.88 -2.19 -3.16
CA ALA A 93 -8.72 -2.44 -2.32
C ALA A 93 -7.39 -2.21 -3.06
N SER A 94 -7.31 -2.64 -4.31
CA SER A 94 -6.14 -2.39 -5.16
C SER A 94 -5.89 -0.89 -5.38
N ILE A 95 -6.94 -0.11 -5.67
CA ILE A 95 -6.86 1.35 -5.84
C ILE A 95 -6.43 2.02 -4.53
N LEU A 96 -6.95 1.58 -3.38
CA LEU A 96 -6.51 2.08 -2.08
C LEU A 96 -5.02 1.79 -1.83
N GLY A 97 -4.54 0.61 -2.22
CA GLY A 97 -3.12 0.27 -2.15
C GLY A 97 -2.27 1.13 -3.09
N PHE A 98 -2.76 1.42 -4.29
CA PHE A 98 -2.11 2.33 -5.24
C PHE A 98 -1.96 3.75 -4.70
N SER A 99 -2.96 4.27 -3.97
CA SER A 99 -2.83 5.58 -3.32
C SER A 99 -1.65 5.61 -2.33
N ILE A 100 -1.41 4.51 -1.61
CA ILE A 100 -0.26 4.38 -0.72
C ILE A 100 1.06 4.25 -1.49
N ALA A 101 1.05 3.54 -2.62
CA ALA A 101 2.21 3.46 -3.51
C ALA A 101 2.58 4.83 -4.10
N LEU A 102 1.60 5.63 -4.52
CA LEU A 102 1.81 7.00 -4.98
C LEU A 102 2.39 7.89 -3.88
N TYR A 103 1.88 7.77 -2.65
CA TYR A 103 2.44 8.50 -1.51
C TYR A 103 3.91 8.13 -1.27
N GLN A 104 4.25 6.84 -1.32
CA GLN A 104 5.66 6.40 -1.21
C GLN A 104 6.54 6.94 -2.35
N LEU A 105 6.04 6.95 -3.59
CA LEU A 105 6.78 7.52 -4.73
C LEU A 105 7.03 9.02 -4.54
N ILE A 106 6.04 9.77 -4.08
CA ILE A 106 6.20 11.20 -3.80
C ILE A 106 7.29 11.41 -2.74
N LEU A 107 7.28 10.63 -1.65
CA LEU A 107 8.33 10.69 -0.63
C LEU A 107 9.71 10.33 -1.19
N GLN A 108 9.81 9.35 -2.08
CA GLN A 108 11.08 8.92 -2.68
C GLN A 108 11.76 10.01 -3.54
N TYR A 109 10.98 10.90 -4.17
CA TYR A 109 11.53 11.92 -5.08
C TYR A 109 11.57 13.33 -4.49
N ILE A 110 10.73 13.62 -3.49
CA ILE A 110 10.61 14.97 -2.88
C ILE A 110 11.21 15.02 -1.46
N GLY A 111 11.27 13.88 -0.77
CA GLY A 111 11.85 13.76 0.58
C GLY A 111 13.36 13.54 0.55
#